data_AF-A0A356QGP6-F1
#
_entry.id   AF-A0A356QGP6-F1
#
_cell.length_a   1.000
_cell.length_b   1.000
_cell.length_c   1.000
_cell.angle_alpha   90.00
_cell.angle_beta   90.00
_cell.angle_gamma   90.00
#
_symmetry.space_group_name_H-M   'P 1'
#
loop_
_entity.id
_entity.type
_entity.pdbx_description
1 polymer ?
#
loop_
_entity_poly.entity_id
_entity_poly.type
_entity_poly.pdbx_seq_one_letter_code
_entity_poly.pdbx_strand_id
1 'polypeptide(L)'
;AKLPPLPEERRVDLNSDTLTVDIDLTDSQQRQCFNLLRKLAPWRKGPFNLGGIEIDTEWRSDWKWQRVAPHLAPLKYRKVLDVGGGSGYHAWRMAGAGAAFVLVIDPS
;
A
#
# COMPACT_ATOMS: atom_id res chain seq x y z
N ALA A 1 -16.94 -9.12 10.15
CA ALA A 1 -15.82 -10.10 10.03
C ALA A 1 -14.51 -9.34 10.17
N LYS A 2 -13.48 -9.94 10.78
CA LYS A 2 -12.19 -9.29 11.06
C LYS A 2 -11.06 -10.06 10.35
N LEU A 3 -9.98 -9.36 10.01
CA LEU A 3 -8.74 -10.01 9.59
C LEU A 3 -8.24 -10.94 10.71
N PRO A 4 -7.60 -12.07 10.37
CA PRO A 4 -7.02 -12.95 11.37
C PRO A 4 -5.91 -12.23 12.15
N PRO A 5 -5.55 -12.71 13.35
CA PRO A 5 -4.30 -12.30 13.97
C PRO A 5 -3.15 -12.61 13.00
N LEU A 6 -2.32 -11.60 12.76
CA LEU A 6 -1.18 -11.68 11.85
C LEU A 6 0.09 -11.96 12.66
N PRO A 7 1.02 -12.77 12.15
CA PRO A 7 2.36 -12.91 12.73
C PRO A 7 3.04 -11.56 12.98
N GLU A 8 3.88 -11.49 14.03
CA GLU A 8 4.71 -10.31 14.29
C GLU A 8 5.80 -10.16 13.23
N GLU A 9 6.42 -11.27 12.85
CA GLU A 9 7.44 -11.30 11.81
C GLU A 9 6.80 -11.09 10.44
N ARG A 10 7.26 -10.04 9.76
CA ARG A 10 6.84 -9.67 8.42
C ARG A 10 7.92 -8.83 7.77
N ARG A 11 8.03 -8.96 6.46
CA ARG A 11 8.88 -8.09 5.65
C ARG A 11 8.00 -7.11 4.89
N VAL A 12 8.33 -5.83 4.97
CA VAL A 12 7.58 -4.76 4.29
C VAL A 12 8.48 -4.11 3.26
N ASP A 13 8.03 -4.05 2.00
CA ASP A 13 8.68 -3.32 0.93
C ASP A 13 7.76 -2.23 0.38
N LEU A 14 8.16 -0.98 0.62
CA LEU A 14 7.48 0.23 0.14
C LEU A 14 8.24 0.91 -1.00
N ASN A 15 9.42 0.40 -1.36
CA ASN A 15 10.32 0.98 -2.36
C ASN A 15 10.16 0.33 -3.74
N SER A 16 9.41 -0.77 -3.83
CA SER A 16 8.97 -1.41 -5.07
C SER A 16 7.70 -0.77 -5.65
N ASP A 17 7.41 -1.10 -6.91
CA ASP A 17 6.18 -0.66 -7.59
C ASP A 17 4.92 -1.30 -7.02
N THR A 18 4.99 -2.59 -6.72
CA THR A 18 3.95 -3.28 -5.94
C THR A 18 4.30 -3.16 -4.46
N LEU A 19 3.47 -2.45 -3.70
CA LEU A 19 3.64 -2.34 -2.26
C LEU A 19 3.42 -3.70 -1.62
N THR A 20 4.44 -4.23 -0.95
CA THR A 20 4.46 -5.63 -0.51
C THR A 20 4.56 -5.74 1.00
N VAL A 21 3.69 -6.56 1.59
CA VAL A 21 3.85 -7.08 2.94
C VAL A 21 3.94 -8.60 2.82
N ASP A 22 5.16 -9.11 2.95
CA ASP A 22 5.42 -10.54 2.99
C ASP A 22 5.30 -11.03 4.43
N ILE A 23 4.45 -12.03 4.62
CA ILE A 23 4.06 -12.57 5.92
C ILE A 23 3.60 -14.00 5.73
N ASP A 24 4.05 -14.88 6.61
CA ASP A 24 3.72 -16.30 6.53
C ASP A 24 2.28 -16.52 7.01
N LEU A 25 1.40 -16.87 6.06
CA LEU A 25 -0.01 -17.15 6.34
C LEU A 25 -0.29 -18.60 5.99
N THR A 26 -1.00 -19.30 6.90
CA THR A 26 -1.60 -20.57 6.53
C THR A 26 -2.62 -20.38 5.41
N ASP A 27 -2.88 -21.43 4.62
CA ASP A 27 -3.89 -21.42 3.56
C ASP A 27 -5.26 -20.91 4.04
N SER A 28 -5.64 -21.25 5.27
CA SER A 28 -6.92 -20.80 5.86
C SER A 28 -6.91 -19.29 6.12
N GLN A 29 -5.83 -18.77 6.70
CA GLN A 29 -5.67 -17.33 6.93
C GLN A 29 -5.60 -16.55 5.63
N GLN A 30 -4.85 -17.04 4.64
CA GLN A 30 -4.75 -16.39 3.32
C GLN A 30 -6.11 -16.35 2.62
N ARG A 31 -6.89 -17.44 2.62
CA ARG A 31 -8.26 -17.45 2.09
C ARG A 31 -9.20 -16.49 2.83
N GLN A 32 -9.09 -16.42 4.16
CA GLN A 32 -9.86 -15.46 4.96
C GLN A 32 -9.50 -14.02 4.59
N CYS A 33 -8.20 -13.69 4.54
CA CYS A 33 -7.71 -12.38 4.13
C CYS A 33 -8.18 -12.01 2.73
N PHE A 34 -8.04 -12.91 1.75
CA PHE A 34 -8.50 -12.71 0.37
C PHE A 34 -9.99 -12.35 0.31
N ASN A 35 -10.83 -13.15 0.97
CA ASN A 35 -12.28 -12.92 1.00
C ASN A 35 -12.65 -11.59 1.68
N LEU A 36 -11.88 -11.13 2.66
CA LEU A 36 -12.11 -9.86 3.33
C LEU A 36 -11.62 -8.67 2.51
N LEU A 37 -10.43 -8.76 1.92
CA LEU A 37 -9.87 -7.72 1.03
C LEU A 37 -10.76 -7.51 -0.20
N ARG A 38 -11.33 -8.58 -0.76
CA ARG A 38 -12.27 -8.48 -1.88
C ARG A 38 -13.54 -7.69 -1.54
N LYS A 39 -13.99 -7.69 -0.28
CA LYS A 39 -15.16 -6.90 0.16
C LYS A 39 -14.88 -5.40 0.24
N LEU A 40 -13.62 -4.99 0.26
CA LEU A 40 -13.20 -3.59 0.22
C LEU A 40 -13.12 -3.04 -1.21
N ALA A 41 -13.47 -3.85 -2.22
CA ALA A 41 -13.60 -3.37 -3.58
C ALA A 41 -14.71 -2.30 -3.69
N PRO A 42 -14.56 -1.30 -4.58
CA PRO A 42 -13.54 -1.21 -5.62
C PRO A 42 -12.17 -0.71 -5.12
N TRP A 43 -11.10 -1.44 -5.45
CA TRP A 43 -9.72 -1.01 -5.23
C TRP A 43 -9.22 -0.17 -6.40
N ARG A 44 -9.13 1.14 -6.21
CA ARG A 44 -8.81 2.07 -7.31
C ARG A 44 -7.32 2.33 -7.50
N LYS A 45 -6.55 2.59 -6.45
CA LYS A 45 -5.10 2.93 -6.55
C LYS A 45 -4.23 1.82 -5.98
N GLY A 46 -3.23 1.36 -6.73
CA GLY A 46 -2.32 0.25 -6.38
C GLY A 46 -1.20 0.07 -7.43
N PRO A 47 -0.55 -1.11 -7.51
CA PRO A 47 -0.95 -2.40 -6.94
C PRO A 47 -0.39 -2.69 -5.53
N PHE A 48 -0.95 -3.70 -4.86
CA PHE A 48 -0.46 -4.24 -3.59
C PHE A 48 -0.28 -5.77 -3.65
N ASN A 49 0.66 -6.30 -2.87
CA ASN A 49 0.77 -7.72 -2.56
C ASN A 49 0.82 -7.90 -1.04
N LEU A 50 -0.22 -8.46 -0.44
CA LEU A 50 -0.35 -8.58 1.01
C LEU A 50 -0.47 -10.05 1.41
N GLY A 51 0.58 -10.63 1.97
CA GLY A 51 0.62 -12.05 2.38
C GLY A 51 0.40 -13.00 1.20
N GLY A 52 0.99 -12.69 0.04
CA GLY A 52 0.81 -13.45 -1.21
C GLY A 52 -0.50 -13.15 -1.94
N ILE A 53 -1.34 -12.24 -1.43
CA ILE A 53 -2.59 -11.85 -2.08
C ILE A 53 -2.32 -10.63 -2.97
N GLU A 54 -2.37 -10.84 -4.28
CA GLU A 54 -2.28 -9.76 -5.26
C GLU A 54 -3.58 -8.98 -5.32
N ILE A 55 -3.48 -7.66 -5.12
CA ILE A 55 -4.57 -6.71 -5.31
C ILE A 55 -4.28 -5.92 -6.58
N ASP A 56 -4.78 -6.43 -7.70
CA ASP A 56 -4.78 -5.71 -8.96
C ASP A 56 -5.86 -4.63 -8.92
N THR A 57 -5.42 -3.38 -9.07
CA THR A 57 -6.25 -2.19 -8.87
C THR A 57 -6.57 -1.53 -10.20
N GLU A 58 -7.68 -0.78 -10.25
CA GLU A 58 -8.11 -0.04 -11.45
C GLU A 58 -6.97 0.79 -12.07
N TRP A 59 -6.17 1.47 -11.24
CA TRP A 59 -5.09 2.34 -11.67
C TRP A 59 -3.72 1.76 -11.35
N ARG A 60 -2.87 1.71 -12.39
CA ARG A 60 -1.40 1.59 -12.29
C ARG A 60 -0.79 2.86 -11.69
N SER A 61 -1.00 3.00 -10.38
CA SER A 61 -0.58 4.16 -9.60
C SER A 61 0.94 4.20 -9.44
N ASP A 62 1.59 3.04 -9.57
CA ASP A 62 3.03 2.85 -9.73
C ASP A 62 3.57 3.58 -10.96
N TRP A 63 2.95 3.46 -12.13
CA TRP A 63 3.42 4.15 -13.35
C TRP A 63 3.36 5.68 -13.21
N LYS A 64 2.38 6.20 -12.48
CA LYS A 64 2.35 7.63 -12.13
C LYS A 64 3.51 7.97 -11.20
N TRP A 65 3.75 7.16 -10.18
CA TRP A 65 4.82 7.40 -9.22
C TRP A 65 6.21 7.36 -9.87
N GLN A 66 6.50 6.35 -10.71
CA GLN A 66 7.76 6.24 -11.46
C GLN A 66 8.08 7.49 -12.28
N ARG A 67 7.04 8.12 -12.88
CA ARG A 67 7.19 9.35 -13.65
C ARG A 67 7.38 10.59 -12.77
N VAL A 68 6.74 10.65 -11.61
CA VAL A 68 6.75 11.85 -10.73
C VAL A 68 7.94 11.85 -9.78
N ALA A 69 8.25 10.71 -9.16
CA ALA A 69 9.22 10.60 -8.07
C ALA A 69 10.63 11.15 -8.40
N PRO A 70 11.20 10.95 -9.62
CA PRO A 70 12.51 11.50 -9.97
C PRO A 70 12.57 13.02 -9.98
N HIS A 71 11.43 13.70 -10.07
CA HIS A 71 11.34 15.16 -10.13
C HIS A 71 10.97 15.79 -8.79
N LEU A 72 10.71 14.99 -7.75
CA LEU A 72 10.44 15.50 -6.41
C LEU A 72 11.74 15.90 -5.73
N ALA A 73 11.70 16.97 -4.94
CA ALA A 73 12.75 17.22 -3.96
C ALA A 73 12.86 16.00 -3.02
N PRO A 74 14.07 15.64 -2.52
CA PRO A 74 14.24 14.48 -1.65
C PRO A 74 13.23 14.48 -0.50
N LEU A 75 12.50 13.37 -0.34
CA LEU A 75 11.44 13.24 0.65
C LEU A 75 11.98 12.91 2.05
N LYS A 76 13.27 12.57 2.15
CA LYS A 76 13.93 12.24 3.42
C LYS A 76 13.62 13.29 4.50
N TYR A 77 13.08 12.84 5.62
CA TYR A 77 12.70 13.66 6.79
C TYR A 77 11.53 14.64 6.59
N ARG A 78 10.91 14.69 5.40
CA ARG A 78 9.78 15.60 5.16
C ARG A 78 8.51 15.08 5.82
N LYS A 79 7.65 16.03 6.21
CA LYS A 79 6.25 15.78 6.52
C LYS A 79 5.43 16.11 5.28
N VAL A 80 4.65 15.17 4.78
CA VAL A 80 3.91 15.30 3.52
C VAL A 80 2.41 15.20 3.77
N LEU A 81 1.63 16.03 3.09
CA LEU A 81 0.17 15.94 3.05
C LEU A 81 -0.24 15.47 1.66
N ASP A 82 -0.95 14.33 1.59
CA ASP A 82 -1.54 13.80 0.36
C ASP A 82 -3.06 14.04 0.40
N VAL A 83 -3.51 15.05 -0.36
CA VAL A 83 -4.93 15.47 -0.42
C VAL A 83 -5.65 14.65 -1.49
N GLY A 84 -6.71 13.93 -1.10
CA GLY A 84 -7.42 13.00 -1.98
C GLY A 84 -6.62 11.73 -2.24
N GLY A 85 -5.88 11.26 -1.24
CA GLY A 85 -4.95 10.11 -1.36
C GLY A 85 -5.63 8.76 -1.58
N GLY A 86 -6.96 8.65 -1.41
CA GLY A 86 -7.72 7.42 -1.63
C GLY A 86 -7.23 6.26 -0.76
N SER A 87 -6.94 5.10 -1.36
CA SER A 87 -6.38 3.93 -0.67
C SER A 87 -4.99 4.15 -0.04
N GLY A 88 -4.38 5.33 -0.23
CA GLY A 88 -3.10 5.69 0.39
C GLY A 88 -1.88 5.10 -0.31
N TYR A 89 -2.02 4.51 -1.50
CA TYR A 89 -0.90 3.93 -2.26
C TYR A 89 0.30 4.89 -2.35
N HIS A 90 0.08 6.15 -2.76
CA HIS A 90 1.16 7.13 -2.90
C HIS A 90 1.77 7.52 -1.55
N ALA A 91 0.97 7.58 -0.48
CA ALA A 91 1.49 7.85 0.85
C ALA A 91 2.48 6.78 1.34
N TRP A 92 2.19 5.51 1.06
CA TRP A 92 3.12 4.41 1.35
C TRP A 92 4.40 4.51 0.52
N ARG A 93 4.31 4.86 -0.78
CA ARG A 93 5.50 5.11 -1.63
C ARG A 93 6.33 6.30 -1.11
N MET A 94 5.69 7.37 -0.64
CA MET A 94 6.38 8.51 -0.02
C MET A 94 7.10 8.11 1.27
N ALA A 95 6.47 7.27 2.10
CA ALA A 95 7.10 6.71 3.29
C ALA A 95 8.32 5.84 2.94
N GLY A 96 8.20 4.97 1.93
CA GLY A 96 9.32 4.19 1.40
C GLY A 96 10.49 5.08 0.93
N ALA A 97 10.18 6.16 0.24
CA ALA A 97 11.14 7.17 -0.20
C ALA A 97 11.74 8.04 0.92
N GLY A 98 11.42 7.75 2.19
CA GLY A 98 12.07 8.34 3.37
C GLY A 98 11.32 9.52 4.00
N ALA A 99 10.07 9.80 3.61
CA ALA A 99 9.25 10.76 4.33
C ALA A 99 9.15 10.38 5.82
N ALA A 100 9.36 11.35 6.71
CA ALA A 100 9.26 11.09 8.15
C ALA A 100 7.81 10.91 8.60
N PHE A 101 6.87 11.51 7.89
CA PHE A 101 5.45 11.41 8.17
C PHE A 101 4.67 11.74 6.90
N VAL A 102 3.60 10.99 6.65
CA VAL A 102 2.65 11.26 5.57
C VAL A 102 1.25 11.25 6.14
N LEU A 103 0.54 12.36 5.99
CA LEU A 103 -0.88 12.48 6.32
C LEU A 103 -1.68 12.38 5.03
N VAL A 104 -2.66 11.49 5.02
CA VAL A 104 -3.64 11.39 3.94
C VAL A 104 -4.96 11.96 4.43
N ILE A 105 -5.60 12.81 3.62
CA ILE A 105 -6.97 13.25 3.86
C ILE A 105 -7.83 12.88 2.65
N ASP A 106 -8.96 12.20 2.90
CA ASP A 106 -9.93 11.81 1.87
C ASP A 106 -11.32 11.69 2.53
N PRO A 107 -12.36 12.37 2.03
CA PRO A 107 -13.69 12.37 2.66
C PRO A 107 -14.57 11.16 2.25
N SER A 108 -14.03 10.24 1.45
CA SER A 108 -14.74 9.10 0.86
C SER A 108 -15.08 7.98 1.86
#